data_AF-A0A7G6YNP2-F1
#
_entry.id   AF-A0A7G6YNP2-F1
#
_cell.length_a   1.000
_cell.length_b   1.000
_cell.length_c   1.000
_cell.angle_alpha   90.00
_cell.angle_beta   90.00
_cell.angle_gamma   90.00
#
_symmetry.space_group_name_H-M   'P 1'
#
loop_
_entity.id
_entity.type
_entity.pdbx_description
1 polymer ?
#
loop_
_entity_poly.entity_id
_entity_poly.type
_entity_poly.pdbx_seq_one_letter_code
_entity_poly.pdbx_strand_id
1 'polypeptide(L)'
;MKSAAEYLEAPVFYLTYPTGEEAENVPVVAYDEAVRAIESALADAAEYKYFLLRALRRQATPEAEIAPATEATVRPLFPTDDNQELAA
;
A
#
# COMPACT_ATOMS: atom_id res chain seq x y z
N MET A 1 -3.15 -11.17 11.02
CA MET A 1 -4.18 -10.34 10.37
C MET A 1 -5.51 -11.00 10.58
N LYS A 2 -6.51 -10.18 10.90
CA LYS A 2 -7.89 -10.64 10.97
C LYS A 2 -8.44 -10.95 9.57
N SER A 3 -9.35 -11.89 9.45
CA SER A 3 -10.12 -12.09 8.21
C SER A 3 -11.10 -10.93 7.99
N ALA A 4 -11.59 -10.73 6.76
CA ALA A 4 -12.55 -9.65 6.47
C ALA A 4 -13.81 -9.73 7.36
N ALA A 5 -14.26 -10.94 7.69
CA ALA A 5 -15.39 -11.18 8.58
C ALA A 5 -15.08 -10.78 10.05
N GLU A 6 -13.83 -10.93 10.48
CA GLU A 6 -13.40 -10.60 11.85
C GLU A 6 -13.28 -9.08 12.11
N TYR A 7 -13.16 -8.25 11.08
CA TYR A 7 -13.29 -6.79 11.23
C TYR A 7 -14.75 -6.33 11.33
N LEU A 8 -15.68 -7.17 10.86
CA LEU A 8 -17.11 -6.92 10.84
C LEU A 8 -17.85 -7.65 11.97
N GLU A 9 -17.17 -7.97 13.08
CA GLU A 9 -17.78 -8.43 14.35
C GLU A 9 -18.58 -7.30 15.06
N ALA A 10 -19.24 -6.46 14.27
CA ALA A 10 -20.17 -5.46 14.74
C ALA A 10 -21.61 -5.99 14.61
N PRO A 11 -22.57 -5.46 15.39
CA PRO A 11 -23.98 -5.80 15.23
C PRO A 11 -24.44 -5.53 13.79
N VAL A 12 -24.89 -6.59 13.11
CA VAL A 12 -25.45 -6.50 11.76
C VAL A 12 -26.96 -6.36 11.88
N PHE A 13 -27.49 -5.31 11.26
CA PHE A 13 -28.91 -5.07 11.10
C PHE A 13 -29.34 -5.52 9.70
N TYR A 14 -30.63 -5.79 9.52
CA TYR A 14 -31.19 -6.13 8.22
C TYR A 14 -32.13 -5.04 7.80
N LEU A 15 -31.84 -4.42 6.66
CA LEU A 15 -32.72 -3.47 6.03
C LEU A 15 -33.63 -4.24 5.05
N THR A 16 -34.93 -4.21 5.31
CA THR A 16 -35.93 -4.81 4.42
C THR A 16 -36.47 -3.74 3.48
N TYR A 17 -36.31 -3.95 2.18
CA TYR A 17 -36.92 -3.05 1.18
C TYR A 17 -38.34 -3.52 0.85
N PRO A 18 -39.37 -2.66 0.99
CA PRO A 18 -40.76 -3.05 0.74
C PRO A 18 -41.12 -3.14 -0.75
N THR A 19 -40.21 -2.81 -1.67
CA THR A 19 -40.48 -2.67 -3.11
C THR A 19 -40.01 -3.83 -4.00
N GLY A 20 -39.44 -4.90 -3.44
CA GLY A 20 -39.02 -6.08 -4.19
C GLY A 20 -40.13 -7.14 -4.31
N GLU A 21 -40.17 -7.89 -5.42
CA GLU A 21 -41.02 -9.09 -5.57
C GLU A 21 -40.68 -10.18 -4.54
N GLU A 22 -39.47 -10.15 -3.99
CA GLU A 22 -39.03 -10.88 -2.81
C GLU A 22 -38.55 -9.85 -1.76
N ALA A 23 -38.85 -10.10 -0.48
CA ALA A 23 -38.37 -9.25 0.61
C ALA A 23 -36.83 -9.37 0.72
N GLU A 24 -36.11 -8.57 -0.06
CA GLU A 24 -34.66 -8.53 -0.08
C GLU A 24 -34.18 -7.89 1.23
N ASN A 25 -33.48 -8.70 2.03
CA ASN A 25 -32.89 -8.27 3.29
C ASN A 25 -31.41 -8.00 3.06
N VAL A 26 -31.02 -6.73 3.16
CA VAL A 26 -29.62 -6.31 3.01
C VAL A 26 -28.98 -6.17 4.39
N PRO A 27 -27.85 -6.86 4.66
CA PRO A 27 -27.11 -6.67 5.90
C PRO A 27 -26.47 -5.28 5.92
N VAL A 28 -26.73 -4.51 6.96
CA VAL A 28 -26.20 -3.16 7.17
C VAL A 28 -25.59 -3.05 8.56
N VAL A 29 -24.59 -2.21 8.70
CA VAL A 29 -23.89 -1.96 9.97
C VAL A 29 -24.02 -0.48 10.32
N ALA A 30 -23.99 -0.16 11.61
CA ALA A 30 -23.93 1.24 12.05
C ALA A 30 -22.70 1.95 11.47
N TYR A 31 -22.86 3.24 11.14
CA TYR A 31 -21.80 4.03 10.50
C TYR A 31 -20.50 4.04 11.33
N ASP A 32 -20.59 4.30 12.64
CA ASP A 32 -19.41 4.39 13.51
C ASP A 32 -18.63 3.07 13.57
N GLU A 33 -19.34 1.95 13.57
CA GLU A 33 -18.72 0.62 13.55
C GLU A 33 -18.08 0.32 12.19
N ALA A 34 -18.72 0.74 11.08
CA ALA A 34 -18.12 0.62 9.76
C ALA A 34 -16.83 1.42 9.64
N VAL A 35 -16.79 2.65 10.17
CA VAL A 35 -15.57 3.49 10.18
C VAL A 35 -14.45 2.81 10.98
N ARG A 36 -14.74 2.34 12.20
CA ARG A 36 -13.75 1.64 13.03
C ARG A 36 -13.21 0.37 12.36
N ALA A 37 -14.08 -0.40 11.72
CA ALA A 37 -13.69 -1.60 10.98
C ALA A 37 -12.73 -1.26 9.83
N ILE A 38 -13.01 -0.18 9.09
CA ILE A 38 -12.14 0.28 7.99
C ILE A 38 -10.79 0.78 8.52
N GLU A 39 -10.78 1.58 9.58
CA GLU A 39 -9.54 2.12 10.17
C GLU A 39 -8.62 1.00 10.67
N SER A 40 -9.19 0.02 11.37
CA SER A 40 -8.43 -1.14 11.86
C SER A 40 -7.90 -2.02 10.71
N ALA A 41 -8.72 -2.28 9.69
CA ALA A 41 -8.28 -3.02 8.51
C ALA A 41 -7.15 -2.29 7.75
N LEU A 42 -7.19 -0.96 7.69
CA LEU A 42 -6.17 -0.15 7.03
C LEU A 42 -4.85 -0.12 7.81
N ALA A 43 -4.91 -0.07 9.14
CA ALA A 43 -3.73 -0.17 10.00
C ALA A 43 -3.02 -1.53 9.83
N ASP A 44 -3.77 -2.63 9.88
CA ASP A 44 -3.25 -3.98 9.65
C ASP A 44 -2.66 -4.11 8.24
N ALA A 45 -3.33 -3.56 7.21
CA ALA A 45 -2.83 -3.62 5.82
C ALA A 45 -1.49 -2.89 5.64
N ALA A 46 -1.30 -1.77 6.33
CA ALA A 46 -0.02 -1.06 6.32
C ALA A 46 1.11 -1.91 6.93
N GLU A 47 0.82 -2.62 8.02
CA GLU A 47 1.75 -3.55 8.67
C GLU A 47 2.08 -4.75 7.76
N TYR A 48 1.07 -5.32 7.08
CA TYR A 48 1.28 -6.42 6.13
C TYR A 48 2.14 -6.01 4.94
N LYS A 49 1.91 -4.83 4.35
CA LYS A 49 2.75 -4.31 3.28
C LYS A 49 4.21 -4.23 3.72
N TYR A 50 4.47 -3.76 4.93
CA TYR A 50 5.82 -3.71 5.48
C TYR A 50 6.44 -5.11 5.62
N PHE A 51 5.73 -6.06 6.22
CA PHE A 51 6.25 -7.42 6.39
C PHE A 51 6.45 -8.17 5.08
N LEU A 52 5.55 -8.00 4.11
CA LEU A 52 5.70 -8.58 2.77
C LEU A 52 6.93 -8.03 2.07
N LEU A 53 7.11 -6.70 2.03
CA LEU A 53 8.28 -6.08 1.43
C LEU A 53 9.57 -6.50 2.14
N ARG A 54 9.53 -6.62 3.46
CA ARG A 54 10.65 -7.11 4.27
C ARG A 54 10.97 -8.57 3.97
N ALA A 55 9.95 -9.43 3.85
CA ALA A 55 10.10 -10.84 3.52
C ALA A 55 10.66 -11.01 2.09
N LEU A 56 10.15 -10.25 1.11
CA LEU A 56 10.68 -10.22 -0.25
C LEU A 56 12.15 -9.78 -0.27
N ARG A 57 12.52 -8.73 0.46
CA ARG A 57 13.93 -8.33 0.60
C ARG A 57 14.79 -9.42 1.22
N ARG A 58 14.27 -10.18 2.18
CA ARG A 58 14.99 -11.27 2.84
C ARG A 58 15.11 -12.53 1.96
N GLN A 59 14.09 -12.83 1.15
CA GLN A 59 14.08 -13.98 0.24
C GLN A 59 14.88 -13.71 -1.04
N ALA A 60 15.00 -12.45 -1.46
CA ALA A 60 15.81 -12.04 -2.60
C ALA A 60 17.34 -12.13 -2.35
N THR A 61 17.80 -12.68 -1.22
CA THR A 61 19.24 -12.84 -0.96
C THR A 61 19.52 -14.15 -0.25
N PRO A 62 20.17 -15.08 -0.97
CA PRO A 62 21.60 -15.29 -0.71
C PRO A 62 22.48 -15.25 -1.99
N GLU A 63 22.26 -14.31 -2.92
CA GLU A 63 23.14 -14.17 -4.11
C GLU A 63 23.43 -12.73 -4.57
N ALA A 64 23.09 -11.73 -3.77
CA ALA A 64 23.52 -10.36 -4.01
C ALA A 64 24.21 -9.84 -2.75
N GLU A 65 25.48 -10.21 -2.59
CA GLU A 65 26.45 -9.31 -1.97
C GLU A 65 26.23 -7.94 -2.61
N ILE A 66 25.71 -7.00 -1.83
CA ILE A 66 25.70 -5.60 -2.22
C ILE A 66 27.17 -5.19 -2.17
N ALA A 67 27.87 -5.40 -3.28
CA ALA A 67 29.16 -4.77 -3.51
C ALA A 67 28.95 -3.25 -3.31
N PRO A 68 29.82 -2.56 -2.56
CA PRO A 68 29.71 -1.12 -2.42
C PRO A 68 29.71 -0.51 -3.83
N ALA A 69 28.68 0.27 -4.13
CA ALA A 69 28.48 0.87 -5.45
C ALA A 69 29.76 1.60 -5.87
N THR A 70 30.51 1.01 -6.80
CA THR A 70 31.65 1.65 -7.44
C THR A 70 31.14 2.88 -8.15
N GLU A 71 31.60 4.03 -7.66
CA GLU A 71 31.41 5.40 -8.16
C GLU A 71 30.63 5.51 -9.48
N ALA A 72 29.33 5.75 -9.38
CA ALA A 72 28.52 6.11 -10.53
C ALA A 72 29.10 7.41 -11.13
N THR A 73 29.75 7.29 -12.29
CA THR A 73 30.33 8.43 -12.99
C THR A 73 29.19 9.31 -13.49
N VAL A 74 28.93 10.41 -12.78
CA VAL A 74 27.87 11.36 -13.15
C VAL A 74 28.32 12.09 -14.41
N ARG A 75 27.72 11.74 -15.55
CA ARG A 75 27.95 12.43 -16.82
C ARG A 75 26.98 13.64 -16.91
N PRO A 76 27.50 14.87 -17.05
CA PRO A 76 26.65 16.06 -17.16
C PRO A 76 25.79 15.99 -18.43
N LEU A 77 24.55 16.47 -18.31
CA LEU A 77 23.53 16.39 -19.37
C LEU A 77 23.73 17.42 -20.49
N PHE A 78 24.56 18.44 -20.26
CA PHE A 78 24.86 19.50 -21.22
C PHE A 78 26.38 19.50 -21.50
N PRO A 79 26.80 19.63 -22.77
CA PRO A 79 28.20 19.95 -23.06
C PRO A 79 28.46 21.36 -22.52
N THR A 80 29.39 21.50 -21.58
CA THR A 80 29.97 22.81 -21.30
C THR A 80 30.89 23.13 -22.48
N ASP A 81 30.46 24.05 -23.34
CA ASP A 81 31.32 24.66 -24.35
C ASP A 81 32.36 25.55 -23.63
N ASP A 82 33.30 24.93 -22.92
CA ASP A 82 34.43 25.60 -22.26
C ASP A 82 35.58 25.81 -23.27
N ASN A 83 35.26 26.36 -24.44
CA ASN A 83 36.27 26.83 -25.41
C ASN A 83 35.80 28.02 -26.26
N GLN A 84 34.89 28.83 -25.74
CA GLN A 84 34.70 30.21 -26.20
C GLN A 84 34.91 31.14 -25.01
N GLU A 85 35.82 32.10 -25.18
CA GLU A 85 36.26 33.09 -24.19
C GLU A 85 37.32 32.60 -23.21
N LEU A 86 38.59 32.58 -23.66
CA LEU A 86 39.64 33.39 -23.05
C LEU A 86 40.96 33.29 -23.83
N ALA A 87 41.45 34.46 -24.22
CA ALA A 87 42.82 34.82 -24.62
C ALA A 87 43.16 34.92 -26.13
N ALA A 88 43.08 36.19 -26.57
CA ALA A 88 43.95 36.91 -27.52
C ALA A 88 43.47 37.06 -28.97
#